data_AF-L7JZX1-F1
#
_entry.id   AF-L7JZX1-F1
#
_cell.length_a   1.000
_cell.length_b   1.000
_cell.length_c   1.000
_cell.angle_alpha   90.00
_cell.angle_beta   90.00
_cell.angle_gamma   90.00
#
_symmetry.space_group_name_H-M   'P 1'
#
loop_
_entity.id
_entity.type
_entity.pdbx_description
1 polymer ?
#
loop_
_entity_poly.entity_id
_entity_poly.type
_entity_poly.pdbx_seq_one_letter_code
_entity_poly.pdbx_strand_id
1 'polypeptide(L)'
;MVIETKKWMTEAGIIHEKTSVESHKSNGHVERVIRTIREAIEKIKVNEIGKAVKKIDDKCNKTYHAGMKCTPEKAWKDITGIAAVEKVRKEDTINSLRRENGKNLLKINRL
;
A
#
# COMPACT_ATOMS: atom_id res chain seq x y z
N MET A 1 22.87 8.86 -2.88
CA MET A 1 21.64 8.18 -2.41
C MET A 1 20.41 8.45 -3.27
N VAL A 2 19.78 9.64 -3.27
CA VAL A 2 18.49 9.85 -4.01
C VAL A 2 18.60 9.63 -5.53
N ILE A 3 19.74 9.98 -6.14
CA ILE A 3 20.01 9.82 -7.57
C ILE A 3 20.20 8.33 -7.93
N GLU A 4 20.87 7.59 -7.04
CA GLU A 4 21.19 6.18 -7.21
C GLU A 4 19.93 5.30 -7.11
N THR A 5 19.06 5.59 -6.14
CA THR A 5 17.76 4.90 -6.01
C THR A 5 16.86 5.14 -7.22
N LYS A 6 16.81 6.37 -7.74
CA LYS A 6 16.02 6.68 -8.95
C LYS A 6 16.55 5.96 -10.19
N LYS A 7 17.87 5.90 -10.35
CA LYS A 7 18.52 5.21 -11.46
C LYS A 7 18.18 3.72 -11.43
N TRP A 8 18.33 3.08 -10.27
CA TRP A 8 17.96 1.68 -10.07
C TRP A 8 16.48 1.40 -10.35
N MET A 9 15.56 2.23 -9.84
CA MET A 9 14.12 2.08 -10.12
C MET A 9 13.82 2.19 -11.62
N THR A 10 14.50 3.09 -12.33
CA THR A 10 14.35 3.26 -13.78
C THR A 10 14.85 2.03 -14.53
N GLU A 11 16.03 1.51 -14.18
CA GLU A 11 16.60 0.30 -14.76
C GLU A 11 15.74 -0.94 -14.51
N ALA A 12 15.10 -1.02 -13.33
CA ALA A 12 14.19 -2.09 -12.96
C ALA A 12 12.76 -1.94 -13.54
N GLY A 13 12.47 -0.87 -14.28
CA GLY A 13 11.13 -0.60 -14.82
C GLY A 13 10.08 -0.27 -13.74
N ILE A 14 10.50 0.17 -12.56
CA ILE A 14 9.62 0.49 -11.43
C ILE A 14 9.16 1.95 -11.53
N ILE A 15 7.84 2.16 -11.57
CA ILE A 15 7.25 3.50 -11.53
C ILE A 15 7.28 3.99 -10.08
N HIS A 16 8.08 5.03 -9.82
CA HIS A 16 8.16 5.65 -8.51
C HIS A 16 7.10 6.75 -8.37
N GLU A 17 6.00 6.44 -7.70
CA GLU A 17 4.98 7.42 -7.31
C GLU A 17 5.41 8.16 -6.05
N LYS A 18 5.47 9.49 -6.12
CA LYS A 18 5.76 10.35 -4.97
C LYS A 18 4.49 10.96 -4.42
N THR A 19 4.22 10.68 -3.16
CA THR A 19 3.16 11.37 -2.43
C THR A 19 3.69 12.63 -1.75
N SER A 20 2.90 13.71 -1.72
CA SER A 20 3.22 14.90 -0.92
C SER A 20 3.28 14.55 0.57
N VAL A 21 4.18 15.21 1.30
CA VAL A 21 4.45 14.99 2.73
C VAL A 21 3.19 15.13 3.60
N GLU A 22 2.21 15.93 3.16
CA GLU A 22 0.96 16.20 3.87
C GLU A 22 -0.21 15.30 3.43
N SER A 23 0.03 14.38 2.50
CA SER A 23 -1.00 13.47 1.99
C SER A 23 -0.94 12.11 2.69
N HIS A 24 -1.17 12.12 4.00
CA HIS A 24 -1.19 10.93 4.87
C HIS A 24 -2.14 9.84 4.37
N LYS A 25 -3.19 10.21 3.61
CA LYS A 25 -4.16 9.27 3.07
C LYS A 25 -3.55 8.23 2.12
N SER A 26 -2.47 8.56 1.40
CA SER A 26 -1.87 7.62 0.44
C SER A 26 -0.85 6.66 1.08
N ASN A 27 -0.34 6.99 2.28
CA ASN A 27 0.61 6.15 3.03
C ASN A 27 -0.01 5.48 4.26
N GLY A 28 -1.30 5.69 4.53
CA GLY A 28 -1.97 5.18 5.73
C GLY A 28 -1.92 3.66 5.89
N HIS A 29 -1.81 2.91 4.79
CA HIS A 29 -1.61 1.46 4.85
C HIS A 29 -0.24 1.10 5.44
N VAL A 30 0.82 1.76 4.96
CA VAL A 30 2.19 1.57 5.47
C VAL A 30 2.28 2.00 6.92
N GLU A 31 1.71 3.15 7.29
CA GLU A 31 1.67 3.62 8.68
C GLU A 31 0.97 2.62 9.61
N ARG A 32 -0.16 2.05 9.17
CA ARG A 32 -0.90 1.03 9.93
C ARG A 32 -0.07 -0.23 10.10
N VAL A 33 0.59 -0.70 9.04
CA VAL A 33 1.47 -1.87 9.10
C VAL A 33 2.65 -1.63 10.04
N ILE A 34 3.31 -0.47 9.97
CA ILE A 34 4.41 -0.09 10.87
C ILE A 34 3.96 -0.14 12.33
N ARG A 35 2.77 0.39 12.63
CA ARG A 35 2.21 0.33 13.99
C ARG A 35 1.98 -1.11 14.44
N THR A 36 1.38 -1.95 13.59
CA THR A 36 1.15 -3.38 13.91
C THR A 36 2.46 -4.13 14.15
N ILE A 37 3.50 -3.85 13.35
CA ILE A 37 4.83 -4.43 13.53
C ILE A 37 5.40 -4.02 14.90
N ARG A 38 5.36 -2.72 15.23
CA ARG A 38 5.85 -2.20 16.52
C ARG A 38 5.15 -2.86 17.71
N GLU A 39 3.83 -2.89 17.70
CA GLU A 39 3.03 -3.54 18.76
C GLU A 39 3.32 -5.05 18.87
N ALA A 40 3.65 -5.71 17.75
CA ALA A 40 4.02 -7.10 17.75
C ALA A 40 5.44 -7.33 18.31
N ILE A 41 6.39 -6.43 18.03
CA ILE A 41 7.75 -6.47 18.62
C ILE A 41 7.65 -6.33 20.14
N GLU A 42 6.91 -5.35 20.63
CA GLU A 42 6.76 -5.09 22.08
C GLU A 42 6.20 -6.30 22.84
N LYS A 43 5.34 -7.11 22.18
CA LYS A 43 4.74 -8.31 22.78
C LYS A 43 5.64 -9.54 22.69
N ILE A 44 6.72 -9.49 21.92
CA ILE A 44 7.61 -10.62 21.72
C ILE A 44 8.75 -10.55 22.75
N LYS A 45 8.71 -11.45 23.73
CA LYS A 45 9.81 -11.71 24.67
C LYS A 45 10.90 -12.57 24.01
N VAL A 46 11.52 -12.09 22.94
CA VAL A 46 12.61 -12.81 22.25
C VAL A 46 13.87 -11.96 22.35
N ASN A 47 14.94 -12.55 22.87
CA ASN A 47 16.21 -11.87 23.13
C ASN A 47 16.98 -11.50 21.84
N GLU A 48 16.50 -11.91 20.68
CA GLU A 48 17.13 -11.64 19.38
C GLU A 48 16.16 -10.95 18.42
N ILE A 49 16.51 -9.72 18.03
CA ILE A 49 15.72 -8.88 17.12
C ILE A 49 15.46 -9.59 15.78
N GLY A 50 16.45 -10.27 15.21
CA GLY A 50 16.28 -10.97 13.92
C GLY A 50 15.20 -12.06 13.96
N LYS A 51 15.14 -12.83 15.06
CA LYS A 51 14.09 -13.83 15.28
C LYS A 51 12.73 -13.17 15.53
N ALA A 52 12.70 -12.04 16.24
CA ALA A 52 11.47 -11.28 16.46
C ALA A 52 10.89 -10.73 15.14
N VAL A 53 11.74 -10.11 14.31
CA VAL A 53 11.35 -9.56 13.00
C VAL A 53 10.81 -10.67 12.09
N LYS A 54 11.53 -11.80 11.97
CA LYS A 54 11.07 -12.93 11.15
C LYS A 54 9.73 -13.47 11.62
N LYS A 55 9.53 -13.59 12.94
CA LYS A 55 8.26 -14.06 13.52
C LYS A 55 7.11 -13.10 13.22
N ILE A 56 7.36 -11.79 13.18
CA ILE A 56 6.35 -10.78 12.85
C ILE A 56 6.04 -10.80 11.37
N ASP A 57 7.06 -10.87 10.51
CA ASP A 57 6.88 -10.99 9.07
C ASP A 57 6.02 -12.21 8.73
N ASP A 58 6.37 -13.38 9.26
CA ASP A 58 5.57 -14.60 9.14
C ASP A 58 4.13 -14.40 9.63
N LYS A 59 3.95 -13.78 10.80
CA LYS A 59 2.63 -13.54 11.37
C LYS A 59 1.80 -12.61 10.50
N CYS A 60 2.34 -11.48 10.08
CA CYS A 60 1.63 -10.49 9.27
C CYS A 60 1.23 -11.07 7.90
N ASN A 61 2.10 -11.85 7.26
CA ASN A 61 1.83 -12.43 5.95
C ASN A 61 0.89 -13.63 5.98
N LYS A 62 0.89 -14.42 7.07
CA LYS A 62 0.10 -15.66 7.20
C LYS A 62 -1.18 -15.51 8.01
N THR A 63 -1.39 -14.39 8.71
CA THR A 63 -2.64 -14.16 9.45
C THR A 63 -3.77 -13.79 8.49
N TYR A 64 -4.94 -14.36 8.71
CA TYR A 64 -6.14 -14.07 7.92
C TYR A 64 -6.56 -12.59 8.06
N HIS A 65 -6.76 -11.92 6.94
CA HIS A 65 -7.22 -10.54 6.90
C HIS A 65 -8.72 -10.47 6.57
N ALA A 66 -9.53 -9.99 7.52
CA ALA A 66 -10.99 -9.99 7.39
C ALA A 66 -11.51 -9.21 6.18
N GLY A 67 -10.87 -8.09 5.83
CA GLY A 67 -11.26 -7.28 4.67
C GLY A 67 -10.97 -7.93 3.32
N MET A 68 -9.89 -8.72 3.24
CA MET A 68 -9.47 -9.40 2.00
C MET A 68 -10.04 -10.82 1.90
N LYS A 69 -10.61 -11.33 3.01
CA LYS A 69 -11.11 -12.71 3.16
C LYS A 69 -10.07 -13.79 2.83
N CYS A 70 -8.80 -13.47 2.98
CA CYS A 70 -7.67 -14.38 2.78
C CYS A 70 -6.44 -13.85 3.55
N THR A 71 -5.35 -14.61 3.52
CA THR A 71 -4.05 -14.14 4.04
C THR A 71 -3.35 -13.28 2.99
N PRO A 72 -2.56 -12.27 3.39
CA PRO A 72 -1.74 -11.50 2.45
C PRO A 72 -0.86 -12.37 1.55
N GLU A 73 -0.25 -13.43 2.08
CA GLU A 73 0.54 -14.37 1.29
C GLU A 73 -0.29 -15.06 0.19
N LYS A 74 -1.55 -15.42 0.50
CA LYS A 74 -2.45 -16.03 -0.48
C LYS A 74 -2.87 -15.03 -1.54
N ALA A 75 -3.14 -13.79 -1.16
CA ALA A 75 -3.47 -12.71 -2.09
C ALA A 75 -2.30 -12.38 -3.02
N TRP A 76 -1.06 -12.37 -2.49
CA TRP A 76 0.14 -12.14 -3.30
C TRP A 76 0.36 -13.21 -4.36
N LYS A 77 0.07 -14.48 -4.03
CA LYS A 77 0.17 -15.61 -4.96
C LYS A 77 -1.02 -15.72 -5.91
N ASP A 78 -2.07 -14.94 -5.69
CA ASP A 78 -3.27 -14.95 -6.53
C ASP A 78 -3.07 -14.07 -7.77
N ILE A 79 -2.58 -14.70 -8.84
CA ILE A 79 -2.33 -14.07 -10.15
C ILE A 79 -3.65 -13.62 -10.81
N THR A 80 -4.81 -14.08 -10.33
CA THR A 80 -6.13 -13.74 -10.89
C THR A 80 -6.65 -12.37 -10.45
N GLY A 81 -6.05 -11.77 -9.41
CA GLY A 81 -6.46 -10.47 -8.86
C GLY A 81 -7.77 -10.49 -8.05
N ILE A 82 -8.41 -11.65 -7.88
CA ILE A 82 -9.70 -11.78 -7.19
C ILE A 82 -9.57 -11.47 -5.69
N ALA A 83 -8.44 -11.83 -5.08
CA ALA A 83 -8.14 -11.50 -3.68
C ALA A 83 -7.87 -10.00 -3.42
N ALA A 84 -7.51 -9.23 -4.46
CA ALA A 84 -7.17 -7.81 -4.37
C ALA A 84 -8.37 -6.87 -4.61
N VAL A 85 -9.57 -7.42 -4.81
CA VAL A 85 -10.77 -6.60 -4.97
C VAL A 85 -11.20 -6.06 -3.59
N GLU A 86 -10.53 -4.99 -3.15
CA GLU A 86 -11.24 -3.99 -2.37
C GLU A 86 -12.50 -3.64 -3.17
N LYS A 87 -13.67 -3.78 -2.56
CA LYS A 87 -14.90 -3.25 -3.14
C LYS A 87 -14.71 -1.75 -3.27
N VAL A 88 -14.19 -1.29 -4.41
CA VAL A 88 -14.24 0.10 -4.81
C VAL A 88 -15.71 0.45 -4.74
N ARG A 89 -16.09 1.26 -3.75
CA ARG A 89 -17.48 1.72 -3.66
C ARG A 89 -17.74 2.43 -4.98
N LYS A 90 -18.85 2.11 -5.66
CA LYS A 90 -19.20 2.75 -6.94
C LYS A 90 -19.13 4.29 -6.84
N GLU A 91 -19.36 4.84 -5.65
CA GLU A 91 -19.17 6.26 -5.31
C GLU A 91 -17.74 6.78 -5.53
N ASP A 92 -16.69 6.01 -5.25
CA ASP A 92 -15.30 6.45 -5.41
C ASP A 92 -14.91 6.54 -6.89
N THR A 93 -15.39 5.59 -7.71
CA THR A 93 -15.24 5.64 -9.18
C THR A 93 -15.98 6.86 -9.76
N ILE A 94 -17.20 7.12 -9.32
CA ILE A 94 -18.00 8.28 -9.75
C ILE A 94 -17.32 9.59 -9.33
N ASN A 95 -16.76 9.66 -8.13
CA ASN A 95 -16.05 10.84 -7.63
C ASN A 95 -14.69 11.06 -8.30
N SER A 96 -14.03 10.01 -8.80
CA SER A 96 -12.83 10.14 -9.63
C SER A 96 -13.17 10.70 -11.02
N LEU A 97 -14.18 10.11 -11.67
CA LEU A 97 -14.67 10.56 -12.99
C LEU A 97 -15.15 12.01 -12.97
N ARG A 98 -15.86 12.43 -11.91
CA ARG A 98 -16.28 13.84 -11.73
C ARG A 98 -15.09 14.80 -11.59
N ARG A 99 -14.03 14.39 -10.89
CA ARG A 99 -12.82 15.20 -10.72
C ARG A 99 -12.03 15.34 -12.03
N GLU A 100 -11.96 14.28 -12.83
CA GLU A 100 -11.31 14.31 -14.14
C GLU A 100 -12.09 15.17 -15.14
N ASN A 101 -13.41 15.00 -15.20
CA ASN A 101 -14.27 15.81 -16.07
C ASN A 101 -14.24 17.30 -15.69
N GLY A 102 -14.22 17.63 -14.39
CA GLY A 102 -14.07 19.02 -13.92
C GLY A 102 -12.73 19.66 -14.30
N LYS A 103 -11.64 18.88 -14.29
CA LYS A 103 -10.31 19.36 -14.72
C LYS A 103 -10.25 19.59 -16.24
N ASN A 104 -10.91 18.75 -17.03
CA ASN A 104 -11.00 18.93 -18.48
C ASN A 104 -11.84 20.17 -18.85
N LEU A 105 -12.96 20.41 -18.17
CA LEU A 105 -13.76 21.62 -18.34
C LEU A 105 -12.98 22.91 -18.01
N LEU A 106 -12.17 22.90 -16.93
CA LEU A 106 -11.31 24.03 -16.56
C LEU A 106 -10.17 24.28 -17.57
N LYS A 107 -9.71 23.24 -18.28
CA LYS A 107 -8.72 23.39 -19.37
C LYS A 107 -9.33 23.97 -20.64
N ILE A 108 -10.57 23.59 -20.97
CA ILE A 108 -11.28 24.09 -22.14
C ILE A 108 -11.62 25.58 -21.99
N ASN A 109 -12.02 26.04 -20.79
CA ASN A 109 -12.36 27.44 -20.53
C ASN A 109 -11.14 28.38 -20.32
N ARG A 110 -9.92 27.90 -20.58
CA ARG A 110 -8.67 28.69 -20.50
C ARG A 110 -8.01 28.92 -21.86
N LEU A 111 -8.68 28.53 -22.95
CA LEU A 111 -8.36 28.87 -24.34
C LEU A 111 -9.33 29.96 -24.82
#